data_AF-A0A5S9XUL1-F1
#
_entry.id   AF-A0A5S9XUL1-F1
#
_cell.length_a   1.000
_cell.length_b   1.000
_cell.length_c   1.000
_cell.angle_alpha   90.00
_cell.angle_beta   90.00
_cell.angle_gamma   90.00
#
_symmetry.space_group_name_H-M   'P 1'
#
loop_
_entity.id
_entity.type
_entity.pdbx_description
1 polymer ?
#
loop_
_entity_poly.entity_id
_entity_poly.type
_entity_poly.pdbx_seq_one_letter_code
_entity_poly.pdbx_strand_id
1 'polypeptide(L)'
;MDLHLKNLFGRFQEQFGSGPGLGPGSGVCLMKVEGISSNMIQSIFRASASLYRSEPWKRLRPGHLFGVRVGKDSDWSGKRQPFQCVQFIGGDGGDIAIYMYRSMSYALKMTDGDSWEMARDPNVEVFRVTYELESLMLPSNKRMVKSLSLEVSGTDQFPIMDVARCMTSGELQFRSPTLEELRLVFAVMKALSLVHPLLLQEEKQVRGLPRMIKFSPFIETVDVQWPSEMGKGHDFVAVTVSHPPGQSYEQNREDDELEIVSGMTA
;
A
#
# COMPACT_ATOMS: atom_id res chain seq x y z
N MET A 1 8.18 37.83 1.26
CA MET A 1 8.62 36.88 0.21
C MET A 1 7.72 37.10 -0.99
N ASP A 2 8.29 37.45 -2.13
CA ASP A 2 7.57 37.77 -3.37
C ASP A 2 6.65 36.60 -3.79
N LEU A 3 5.45 36.90 -4.27
CA LEU A 3 4.48 35.91 -4.75
C LEU A 3 5.10 35.06 -5.88
N HIS A 4 5.97 35.67 -6.69
CA HIS A 4 6.69 35.01 -7.76
C HIS A 4 7.72 34.00 -7.22
N LEU A 5 8.44 34.33 -6.15
CA LEU A 5 9.39 33.41 -5.49
C LEU A 5 8.65 32.26 -4.80
N LYS A 6 7.50 32.51 -4.16
CA LYS A 6 6.66 31.43 -3.61
C LYS A 6 6.18 30.47 -4.69
N ASN A 7 5.76 30.97 -5.84
CA ASN A 7 5.37 30.14 -6.99
C ASN A 7 6.57 29.39 -7.58
N LEU A 8 7.75 30.03 -7.66
CA LEU A 8 8.96 29.40 -8.15
C LEU A 8 9.43 28.28 -7.21
N PHE A 9 9.41 28.51 -5.89
CA PHE A 9 9.74 27.49 -4.89
C PHE A 9 8.67 26.39 -4.81
N GLY A 10 7.39 26.73 -4.98
CA GLY A 10 6.33 25.73 -5.14
C GLY A 10 6.60 24.83 -6.35
N ARG A 11 6.89 25.41 -7.52
CA ARG A 11 7.23 24.69 -8.75
C ARG A 11 8.53 23.90 -8.66
N PHE A 12 9.52 24.39 -7.92
CA PHE A 12 10.80 23.71 -7.70
C PHE A 12 10.62 22.49 -6.77
N GLN A 13 9.81 22.65 -5.72
CA GLN A 13 9.46 21.57 -4.81
C GLN A 13 8.56 20.53 -5.51
N GLU A 14 7.72 20.98 -6.45
CA GLU A 14 6.99 20.17 -7.43
C GLU A 14 7.87 19.62 -8.57
N GLN A 15 9.16 19.96 -8.72
CA GLN A 15 9.99 19.44 -9.82
C GLN A 15 11.00 18.38 -9.37
N PHE A 16 11.34 18.31 -8.08
CA PHE A 16 12.48 17.52 -7.60
C PHE A 16 12.15 16.51 -6.48
N GLY A 17 10.88 16.17 -6.26
CA GLY A 17 10.46 15.14 -5.29
C GLY A 17 10.51 13.71 -5.88
N SER A 18 11.16 12.79 -5.17
CA SER A 18 11.42 11.40 -5.61
C SER A 18 10.20 10.51 -5.45
N GLY A 19 9.84 9.79 -6.51
CA GLY A 19 8.84 8.72 -6.47
C GLY A 19 8.62 8.12 -7.86
N PRO A 20 8.77 6.81 -8.06
CA PRO A 20 8.65 6.18 -9.37
C PRO A 20 7.21 6.21 -9.92
N GLY A 21 7.10 6.55 -11.20
CA GLY A 21 5.93 6.28 -12.03
C GLY A 21 4.77 7.26 -11.93
N LEU A 22 4.70 8.16 -10.94
CA LEU A 22 3.62 9.16 -10.81
C LEU A 22 4.13 10.56 -10.51
N GLY A 23 5.27 10.95 -11.08
CA GLY A 23 5.81 12.30 -11.00
C GLY A 23 6.14 12.79 -9.57
N PRO A 24 6.39 14.10 -9.42
CA PRO A 24 7.06 14.68 -8.26
C PRO A 24 6.35 14.34 -6.95
N GLY A 25 7.09 13.80 -5.98
CA GLY A 25 6.54 13.42 -4.68
C GLY A 25 5.95 14.60 -3.91
N SER A 26 4.68 14.48 -3.50
CA SER A 26 4.07 15.39 -2.52
C SER A 26 4.15 14.76 -1.14
N GLY A 27 5.09 15.22 -0.33
CA GLY A 27 5.15 14.80 1.06
C GLY A 27 4.15 15.53 1.93
N VAL A 28 2.94 15.01 2.09
CA VAL A 28 1.96 15.60 3.01
C VAL A 28 2.43 15.43 4.46
N CYS A 29 2.44 16.53 5.21
CA CYS A 29 2.66 16.47 6.66
C CYS A 29 1.41 15.89 7.33
N LEU A 30 1.51 14.66 7.85
CA LEU A 30 0.38 13.95 8.46
C LEU A 30 -0.24 14.71 9.63
N MET A 31 0.51 15.56 10.34
CA MET A 31 -0.02 16.44 11.39
C MET A 31 -1.14 17.39 10.92
N LYS A 32 -1.33 17.57 9.61
CA LYS A 32 -2.42 18.36 9.03
C LYS A 32 -3.68 17.55 8.72
N VAL A 33 -3.66 16.24 8.93
CA VAL A 33 -4.83 15.37 8.71
C VAL A 33 -5.80 15.57 9.87
N GLU A 34 -7.06 15.83 9.53
CA GLU A 34 -8.10 16.06 10.54
C GLU A 34 -8.33 14.81 11.40
N GLY A 35 -8.37 15.00 12.72
CA GLY A 35 -8.63 13.93 13.69
C GLY A 35 -7.47 12.96 13.94
N ILE A 36 -6.30 13.16 13.33
CA ILE A 36 -5.11 12.32 13.58
C ILE A 36 -4.43 12.71 14.89
N SER A 37 -3.98 11.71 15.65
CA SER A 37 -3.14 11.93 16.84
C SER A 37 -1.67 11.63 16.56
N SER A 38 -0.77 12.20 17.36
CA SER A 38 0.66 11.90 17.30
C SER A 38 0.95 10.40 17.47
N ASN A 39 0.24 9.75 18.39
CA ASN A 39 0.39 8.33 18.66
C ASN A 39 -0.02 7.50 17.44
N MET A 40 -1.07 7.93 16.74
CA MET A 40 -1.52 7.26 15.52
C MET A 40 -0.45 7.36 14.43
N ILE A 41 0.17 8.54 14.27
CA ILE A 41 1.30 8.72 13.34
C ILE A 41 2.46 7.79 13.72
N GLN A 42 2.82 7.72 15.01
CA GLN A 42 3.86 6.81 15.48
C GLN A 42 3.54 5.36 15.13
N SER A 43 2.33 4.87 15.40
CA SER A 43 1.94 3.51 15.06
C SER A 43 1.94 3.21 13.56
N ILE A 44 1.56 4.18 12.73
CA ILE A 44 1.66 4.07 11.27
C ILE A 44 3.14 3.94 10.84
N PHE A 45 4.03 4.78 11.37
CA PHE A 45 5.46 4.72 11.07
C PHE A 45 6.09 3.41 11.53
N ARG A 46 5.70 2.88 12.71
CA ARG A 46 6.14 1.57 13.19
C ARG A 46 5.69 0.43 12.27
N ALA A 47 4.42 0.44 11.83
CA ALA A 47 3.91 -0.55 10.89
C ALA A 47 4.61 -0.48 9.52
N SER A 48 4.90 0.73 9.04
CA SER A 48 5.64 0.94 7.80
C SER A 48 7.10 0.46 7.91
N ALA A 49 7.79 0.79 9.00
CA ALA A 49 9.14 0.30 9.25
C ALA A 49 9.19 -1.23 9.34
N SER A 50 8.20 -1.85 9.98
CA SER A 50 8.05 -3.31 10.04
C SER A 50 7.93 -3.94 8.64
N LEU A 51 7.09 -3.38 7.77
CA LEU A 51 6.95 -3.84 6.38
C LEU A 51 8.23 -3.63 5.58
N TYR A 52 8.93 -2.51 5.83
CA TYR A 52 10.15 -2.24 5.11
C TYR A 52 11.23 -3.28 5.43
N ARG A 53 11.44 -3.56 6.72
CA ARG A 53 12.48 -4.46 7.22
C ARG A 53 12.20 -5.94 6.98
N SER A 54 10.97 -6.30 6.62
CA SER A 54 10.68 -7.65 6.12
C SER A 54 11.11 -7.84 4.65
N GLU A 55 11.65 -6.79 4.02
CA GLU A 55 12.30 -6.80 2.71
C GLU A 55 11.48 -7.38 1.54
N PRO A 56 10.18 -7.04 1.41
CA PRO A 56 9.31 -7.59 0.36
C PRO A 56 9.86 -7.34 -1.05
N TRP A 57 10.51 -6.21 -1.29
CA TRP A 57 11.05 -5.82 -2.61
C TRP A 57 12.25 -6.65 -3.08
N LYS A 58 12.85 -7.50 -2.22
CA LYS A 58 13.83 -8.49 -2.70
C LYS A 58 13.19 -9.50 -3.65
N ARG A 59 11.92 -9.83 -3.42
CA ARG A 59 11.18 -10.87 -4.15
C ARG A 59 10.02 -10.33 -4.99
N LEU A 60 9.32 -9.32 -4.49
CA LEU A 60 8.17 -8.71 -5.14
C LEU A 60 8.62 -7.63 -6.14
N ARG A 61 7.83 -7.48 -7.19
CA ARG A 61 8.03 -6.57 -8.32
C ARG A 61 6.70 -5.91 -8.68
N PRO A 62 6.68 -4.78 -9.40
CA PRO A 62 5.45 -4.07 -9.79
C PRO A 62 4.36 -4.94 -10.44
N GLY A 63 4.71 -6.01 -11.17
CA GLY A 63 3.71 -6.91 -11.74
C GLY A 63 2.91 -7.74 -10.71
N HIS A 64 3.33 -7.78 -9.43
CA HIS A 64 2.65 -8.55 -8.39
C HIS A 64 1.58 -7.69 -7.70
N LEU A 65 0.33 -7.92 -8.08
CA LEU A 65 -0.85 -7.32 -7.46
C LEU A 65 -1.40 -8.20 -6.35
N PHE A 66 -1.89 -7.57 -5.29
CA PHE A 66 -2.52 -8.23 -4.15
C PHE A 66 -3.93 -7.70 -3.94
N GLY A 67 -4.91 -8.59 -3.79
CA GLY A 67 -6.23 -8.22 -3.32
C GLY A 67 -6.25 -8.16 -1.80
N VAL A 68 -6.79 -7.10 -1.20
CA VAL A 68 -6.87 -6.96 0.25
C VAL A 68 -8.28 -6.61 0.69
N ARG A 69 -8.80 -7.33 1.69
CA ARG A 69 -10.07 -7.03 2.37
C ARG A 69 -9.79 -6.83 3.86
N VAL A 70 -10.18 -5.69 4.41
CA VAL A 70 -9.97 -5.34 5.82
C VAL A 70 -11.32 -5.23 6.51
N GLY A 71 -11.62 -6.19 7.38
CA GLY A 71 -12.89 -6.28 8.08
C GLY A 71 -14.09 -6.45 7.13
N LYS A 72 -15.25 -6.02 7.61
CA LYS A 72 -16.51 -5.99 6.86
C LYS A 72 -16.74 -4.61 6.27
N ASP A 73 -17.55 -4.54 5.22
CA ASP A 73 -17.96 -3.27 4.62
C ASP A 73 -18.61 -2.32 5.63
N SER A 74 -19.36 -2.85 6.60
CA SER A 74 -19.98 -2.11 7.71
C SER A 74 -18.99 -1.40 8.64
N ASP A 75 -17.71 -1.79 8.63
CA ASP A 75 -16.69 -1.24 9.52
C ASP A 75 -16.19 0.13 9.02
N TRP A 76 -16.58 0.52 7.80
CA TRP A 76 -16.19 1.74 7.11
C TRP A 76 -17.33 2.77 7.07
N SER A 77 -17.03 4.06 7.22
CA SER A 77 -18.06 5.12 7.23
C SER A 77 -18.94 5.13 5.97
N GLY A 78 -18.34 4.86 4.80
CA GLY A 78 -19.03 4.76 3.51
C GLY A 78 -19.66 3.41 3.22
N LYS A 79 -19.70 2.49 4.20
CA LYS A 79 -20.08 1.07 4.03
C LYS A 79 -19.27 0.36 2.93
N ARG A 80 -18.03 0.79 2.72
CA ARG A 80 -17.09 0.24 1.74
C ARG A 80 -15.67 0.68 2.09
N GLN A 81 -14.73 -0.25 2.05
CA GLN A 81 -13.31 0.09 2.25
C GLN A 81 -12.77 0.96 1.08
N PRO A 82 -11.85 1.92 1.34
CA PRO A 82 -11.34 2.84 0.32
C PRO A 82 -10.53 2.17 -0.81
N PHE A 83 -9.56 1.31 -0.45
CA PHE A 83 -8.65 0.65 -1.38
C PHE A 83 -8.70 -0.87 -1.18
N GLN A 84 -8.65 -1.63 -2.28
CA GLN A 84 -8.84 -3.09 -2.28
C GLN A 84 -7.73 -3.84 -3.02
N CYS A 85 -6.85 -3.13 -3.72
CA CYS A 85 -5.75 -3.72 -4.48
C CYS A 85 -4.44 -3.02 -4.09
N VAL A 86 -3.38 -3.79 -3.88
CA VAL A 86 -2.06 -3.29 -3.48
C VAL A 86 -1.00 -3.75 -4.47
N GLN A 87 -0.05 -2.87 -4.76
CA GLN A 87 1.09 -3.13 -5.63
C GLN A 87 2.37 -2.69 -4.93
N PHE A 88 3.42 -3.51 -5.00
CA PHE A 88 4.76 -3.15 -4.55
C PHE A 88 5.52 -2.50 -5.70
N ILE A 89 6.13 -1.34 -5.45
CA ILE A 89 6.88 -0.57 -6.44
C ILE A 89 8.37 -0.57 -6.09
N GLY A 90 9.22 -0.62 -7.13
CA GLY A 90 10.67 -0.68 -7.01
C GLY A 90 11.21 -2.12 -6.86
N GLY A 91 12.45 -2.23 -6.38
CA GLY A 91 13.17 -3.50 -6.23
C GLY A 91 14.15 -3.84 -7.38
N ASP A 92 14.27 -2.95 -8.36
CA ASP A 92 15.14 -3.02 -9.53
C ASP A 92 16.10 -1.82 -9.65
N GLY A 93 16.18 -0.98 -8.62
CA GLY A 93 17.08 0.19 -8.55
C GLY A 93 16.36 1.55 -8.43
N GLY A 94 15.04 1.59 -8.56
CA GLY A 94 14.21 2.78 -8.27
C GLY A 94 13.78 2.90 -6.80
N ASP A 95 13.07 3.99 -6.46
CA ASP A 95 12.56 4.15 -5.10
C ASP A 95 11.55 3.05 -4.75
N ILE A 96 11.50 2.77 -3.45
CA ILE A 96 10.70 1.70 -2.89
C ILE A 96 9.36 2.28 -2.43
N ALA A 97 8.25 1.67 -2.83
CA ALA A 97 6.92 2.10 -2.40
C ALA A 97 5.90 0.96 -2.35
N ILE A 98 4.75 1.24 -1.74
CA ILE A 98 3.49 0.50 -1.95
C ILE A 98 2.40 1.45 -2.45
N TYR A 99 1.70 1.04 -3.49
CA TYR A 99 0.56 1.76 -4.07
C TYR A 99 -0.71 0.98 -3.81
N MET A 100 -1.77 1.68 -3.39
CA MET A 100 -3.09 1.09 -3.17
C MET A 100 -4.13 1.71 -4.11
N TYR A 101 -4.93 0.84 -4.72
CA TYR A 101 -5.93 1.16 -5.72
C TYR A 101 -7.31 0.71 -5.24
N ARG A 102 -8.36 1.40 -5.72
CA ARG A 102 -9.75 1.08 -5.38
C ARG A 102 -10.18 -0.30 -5.88
N SER A 103 -9.55 -0.81 -6.93
CA SER A 103 -9.81 -2.12 -7.54
C SER A 103 -8.61 -2.61 -8.34
N MET A 104 -8.63 -3.89 -8.73
CA MET A 104 -7.67 -4.44 -9.69
C MET A 104 -7.75 -3.75 -11.05
N SER A 105 -8.95 -3.40 -11.52
CA SER A 105 -9.11 -2.67 -12.79
C SER A 105 -8.40 -1.32 -12.77
N TYR A 106 -8.40 -0.62 -11.64
CA TYR A 106 -7.69 0.66 -11.49
C TYR A 106 -6.18 0.44 -11.46
N ALA A 107 -5.70 -0.63 -10.83
CA ALA A 107 -4.29 -0.98 -10.86
C ALA A 107 -3.84 -1.30 -12.30
N LEU A 108 -4.61 -2.12 -13.02
CA LEU A 108 -4.32 -2.49 -14.40
C LEU A 108 -4.29 -1.28 -15.34
N LYS A 109 -5.26 -0.36 -15.22
CA LYS A 109 -5.28 0.90 -15.97
C LYS A 109 -4.04 1.76 -15.78
N MET A 110 -3.40 1.67 -14.61
CA MET A 110 -2.18 2.41 -14.29
C MET A 110 -0.90 1.66 -14.70
N THR A 111 -1.02 0.39 -15.10
CA THR A 111 0.07 -0.45 -15.62
C THR A 111 -0.07 -0.78 -17.12
N ASP A 112 -1.22 -0.48 -17.74
CA ASP A 112 -1.51 -0.81 -19.14
C ASP A 112 -0.79 0.19 -20.07
N GLY A 113 0.46 -0.12 -20.36
CA GLY A 113 1.28 0.53 -21.38
C GLY A 113 2.71 -0.03 -21.40
N ASP A 114 3.32 -0.09 -22.58
CA ASP A 114 4.75 -0.43 -22.77
C ASP A 114 5.72 0.65 -22.22
N SER A 115 5.22 1.49 -21.33
CA SER A 115 5.86 2.64 -20.71
C SER A 115 6.25 2.27 -19.29
N TRP A 116 7.52 2.45 -18.95
CA TRP A 116 8.04 2.31 -17.59
C TRP A 116 7.48 3.37 -16.62
N GLU A 117 6.74 4.35 -17.15
CA GLU A 117 5.98 5.34 -16.39
C GLU A 117 4.53 4.86 -16.23
N MET A 118 3.98 4.89 -15.01
CA MET A 118 2.61 4.44 -14.77
C MET A 118 1.64 5.23 -15.65
N ALA A 119 0.75 4.51 -16.33
CA ALA A 119 -0.27 5.09 -17.18
C ALA A 119 -1.12 6.05 -16.35
N ARG A 120 -1.21 7.29 -16.84
CA ARG A 120 -1.83 8.43 -16.16
C ARG A 120 -3.33 8.47 -16.45
N ASP A 121 -4.08 7.44 -16.04
CA ASP A 121 -5.54 7.41 -16.26
C ASP A 121 -6.20 8.54 -15.44
N PRO A 122 -6.88 9.50 -16.10
CA PRO A 122 -7.50 10.61 -15.41
C PRO A 122 -8.59 10.11 -14.44
N ASN A 123 -8.61 10.70 -13.24
CA ASN A 123 -9.57 10.41 -12.15
C ASN A 123 -9.32 9.13 -11.34
N VAL A 124 -8.21 8.42 -11.53
CA VAL A 124 -7.81 7.32 -10.63
C VAL A 124 -7.05 7.90 -9.44
N GLU A 125 -7.56 7.68 -8.22
CA GLU A 125 -6.82 7.95 -6.99
C GLU A 125 -5.96 6.75 -6.60
N VAL A 126 -4.73 7.03 -6.20
CA VAL A 126 -3.75 6.06 -5.70
C VAL A 126 -3.26 6.53 -4.34
N PHE A 127 -3.42 5.69 -3.32
CA PHE A 127 -2.75 5.92 -2.04
C PHE A 127 -1.30 5.46 -2.16
N ARG A 128 -0.36 6.35 -1.84
CA ARG A 128 1.07 6.07 -1.93
C ARG A 128 1.69 6.01 -0.55
N VAL A 129 2.51 4.99 -0.30
CA VAL A 129 3.49 4.99 0.79
C VAL A 129 4.87 4.81 0.16
N THR A 130 5.65 5.89 0.10
CA THR A 130 6.99 5.93 -0.52
C THR A 130 8.05 6.02 0.57
N TYR A 131 9.13 5.26 0.48
CA TYR A 131 10.23 5.33 1.45
C TYR A 131 11.30 6.29 0.95
N GLU A 132 11.30 7.50 1.50
CA GLU A 132 12.17 8.60 1.06
C GLU A 132 13.32 8.83 2.06
N LEU A 133 14.50 9.19 1.55
CA LEU A 133 15.64 9.60 2.37
C LEU A 133 15.32 10.88 3.14
N GLU A 134 15.73 10.95 4.42
CA GLU A 134 15.51 12.14 5.25
C GLU A 134 16.05 13.39 4.55
N SER A 135 17.20 13.32 3.85
CA SER A 135 17.79 14.46 3.15
C SER A 135 16.87 15.07 2.09
N LEU A 136 16.03 14.26 1.43
CA LEU A 136 15.13 14.66 0.34
C LEU A 136 13.75 15.12 0.84
N MET A 137 13.36 14.71 2.06
CA MET A 137 12.07 15.08 2.64
C MET A 137 11.86 16.60 2.76
N LEU A 138 10.61 17.03 2.61
CA LEU A 138 10.20 18.41 2.83
C LEU A 138 10.44 18.84 4.29
N PRO A 139 10.76 20.13 4.56
CA PRO A 139 11.06 20.62 5.91
C PRO A 139 9.94 20.39 6.94
N SER A 140 8.67 20.34 6.53
CA SER A 140 7.56 20.00 7.43
C SER A 140 7.63 18.55 7.90
N ASN A 141 7.97 17.61 7.01
CA ASN A 141 8.03 16.19 7.32
C ASN A 141 9.27 15.88 8.16
N LYS A 142 10.42 16.51 7.84
CA LYS A 142 11.62 16.47 8.68
C LYS A 142 11.32 16.90 10.12
N ARG A 143 10.60 18.03 10.28
CA ARG A 143 10.20 18.52 11.60
C ARG A 143 9.28 17.54 12.31
N MET A 144 8.28 16.99 11.62
CA MET A 144 7.37 15.99 12.17
C MET A 144 8.11 14.75 12.66
N VAL A 145 8.98 14.17 11.82
CA VAL A 145 9.83 13.01 12.15
C VAL A 145 10.64 13.27 13.42
N LYS A 146 11.33 14.41 13.49
CA LYS A 146 12.15 14.78 14.66
C LYS A 146 11.29 15.02 15.90
N SER A 147 10.18 15.76 15.76
CA SER A 147 9.34 16.13 16.91
C SER A 147 8.63 14.94 17.54
N LEU A 148 8.26 13.95 16.75
CA LEU A 148 7.51 12.78 17.21
C LEU A 148 8.41 11.56 17.44
N SER A 149 9.73 11.70 17.22
CA SER A 149 10.70 10.61 17.27
C SER A 149 10.24 9.40 16.46
N LEU A 150 9.86 9.65 15.20
CA LEU A 150 9.26 8.62 14.36
C LEU A 150 10.28 7.54 13.99
N GLU A 151 9.80 6.30 13.88
CA GLU A 151 10.66 5.16 13.59
C GLU A 151 11.22 5.23 12.16
N VAL A 152 12.54 5.04 12.05
CA VAL A 152 13.23 4.96 10.76
C VAL A 152 12.99 3.59 10.11
N SER A 153 12.64 3.56 8.82
CA SER A 153 12.37 2.30 8.11
C SER A 153 13.64 1.57 7.70
N GLY A 154 14.56 2.29 7.06
CA GLY A 154 15.84 1.79 6.56
C GLY A 154 17.02 2.65 7.01
N THR A 155 18.04 2.81 6.17
CA THR A 155 19.14 3.76 6.44
C THR A 155 18.66 5.18 6.12
N ASP A 156 18.25 5.93 7.15
CA ASP A 156 17.69 7.28 7.06
C ASP A 156 16.48 7.40 6.12
N GLN A 157 15.70 6.33 5.99
CA GLN A 157 14.50 6.30 5.16
C GLN A 157 13.23 6.35 6.00
N PHE A 158 12.30 7.20 5.61
CA PHE A 158 11.01 7.40 6.28
C PHE A 158 9.86 7.28 5.29
N PRO A 159 8.70 6.75 5.72
CA PRO A 159 7.52 6.71 4.86
C PRO A 159 6.95 8.12 4.65
N ILE A 160 6.66 8.41 3.40
CA ILE A 160 5.88 9.53 2.92
C ILE A 160 4.55 9.01 2.41
N MET A 161 3.46 9.62 2.87
CA MET A 161 2.12 9.19 2.55
C MET A 161 1.31 10.32 1.93
N ASP A 162 0.69 10.03 0.79
CA ASP A 162 -0.15 10.95 0.06
C ASP A 162 -1.20 10.18 -0.75
N VAL A 163 -2.23 10.88 -1.21
CA VAL A 163 -3.12 10.36 -2.24
C VAL A 163 -2.90 11.18 -3.50
N ALA A 164 -2.43 10.51 -4.54
CA ALA A 164 -2.21 11.09 -5.85
C ALA A 164 -3.37 10.79 -6.80
N ARG A 165 -3.66 11.72 -7.69
CA ARG A 165 -4.61 11.57 -8.79
C ARG A 165 -4.01 12.20 -10.05
N CYS A 166 -4.15 11.53 -11.19
CA CYS A 166 -3.89 12.20 -12.46
C CYS A 166 -5.11 13.01 -12.91
N MET A 167 -4.87 14.27 -13.27
CA MET A 167 -5.85 15.15 -13.89
C MET A 167 -5.96 14.86 -15.40
N THR A 168 -7.05 15.29 -16.03
CA THR A 168 -7.21 15.19 -17.50
C THR A 168 -6.16 15.98 -18.27
N SER A 169 -5.51 16.97 -17.64
CA SER A 169 -4.36 17.72 -18.18
C SER A 169 -3.06 16.90 -18.19
N GLY A 170 -3.04 15.71 -17.60
CA GLY A 170 -1.82 14.92 -17.38
C GLY A 170 -1.01 15.35 -16.15
N GLU A 171 -1.43 16.41 -15.46
CA GLU A 171 -0.84 16.88 -14.21
C GLU A 171 -1.24 16.00 -13.04
N LEU A 172 -0.38 15.93 -12.03
CA LEU A 172 -0.63 15.16 -10.82
C LEU A 172 -1.13 16.08 -9.73
N GLN A 173 -2.27 15.71 -9.15
CA GLN A 173 -2.83 16.36 -7.99
C GLN A 173 -2.61 15.48 -6.78
N PHE A 174 -2.14 16.09 -5.69
CA PHE A 174 -1.92 15.42 -4.42
C PHE A 174 -2.85 15.99 -3.36
N ARG A 175 -3.40 15.11 -2.52
CA ARG A 175 -4.16 15.49 -1.34
C ARG A 175 -3.65 14.75 -0.11
N SER A 176 -3.96 15.31 1.05
CA SER A 176 -3.80 14.62 2.31
C SER A 176 -4.66 13.35 2.35
N PRO A 177 -4.16 12.25 2.92
CA PRO A 177 -4.98 11.10 3.22
C PRO A 177 -5.98 11.45 4.33
N THR A 178 -7.13 10.80 4.32
CA THR A 178 -8.13 10.87 5.39
C THR A 178 -7.76 9.95 6.54
N LEU A 179 -8.36 10.17 7.71
CA LEU A 179 -8.16 9.31 8.88
C LEU A 179 -8.51 7.83 8.61
N GLU A 180 -9.58 7.57 7.85
CA GLU A 180 -9.98 6.20 7.50
C GLU A 180 -9.00 5.54 6.53
N GLU A 181 -8.47 6.28 5.56
CA GLU A 181 -7.44 5.76 4.65
C GLU A 181 -6.15 5.42 5.41
N LEU A 182 -5.77 6.21 6.40
CA LEU A 182 -4.62 5.93 7.26
C LEU A 182 -4.82 4.68 8.14
N ARG A 183 -6.04 4.49 8.69
CA ARG A 183 -6.38 3.26 9.43
C ARG A 183 -6.32 2.03 8.52
N LEU A 184 -6.85 2.13 7.30
CA LEU A 184 -6.74 1.06 6.30
C LEU A 184 -5.27 0.72 6.03
N VAL A 185 -4.46 1.73 5.75
CA VAL A 185 -3.03 1.55 5.39
C VAL A 185 -2.25 0.91 6.52
N PHE A 186 -2.50 1.29 7.78
CA PHE A 186 -1.93 0.60 8.94
C PHE A 186 -2.22 -0.91 8.90
N ALA A 187 -3.49 -1.29 8.74
CA ALA A 187 -3.91 -2.70 8.73
C ALA A 187 -3.28 -3.47 7.56
N VAL A 188 -3.27 -2.85 6.37
CA VAL A 188 -2.66 -3.40 5.16
C VAL A 188 -1.16 -3.64 5.36
N MET A 189 -0.40 -2.66 5.87
CA MET A 189 1.04 -2.82 6.09
C MET A 189 1.35 -3.93 7.09
N LYS A 190 0.59 -4.00 8.19
CA LYS A 190 0.73 -5.08 9.19
C LYS A 190 0.43 -6.45 8.58
N ALA A 191 -0.66 -6.59 7.84
CA ALA A 191 -1.03 -7.85 7.20
C ALA A 191 0.00 -8.28 6.15
N LEU A 192 0.42 -7.36 5.27
CA LEU A 192 1.42 -7.65 4.24
C LEU A 192 2.74 -8.11 4.86
N SER A 193 3.19 -7.48 5.96
CA SER A 193 4.42 -7.88 6.66
C SER A 193 4.40 -9.34 7.13
N LEU A 194 3.21 -9.84 7.50
CA LEU A 194 3.01 -11.23 7.95
C LEU A 194 2.86 -12.20 6.78
N VAL A 195 2.21 -11.74 5.71
CA VAL A 195 1.75 -12.60 4.61
C VAL A 195 2.77 -12.73 3.49
N HIS A 196 3.46 -11.66 3.10
CA HIS A 196 4.36 -11.71 1.95
C HIS A 196 5.48 -12.77 2.06
N PRO A 197 6.00 -13.13 3.26
CA PRO A 197 6.98 -14.21 3.39
C PRO A 197 6.41 -15.60 3.06
N LEU A 198 5.10 -15.80 3.20
CA LEU A 198 4.40 -17.08 3.01
C LEU A 198 4.18 -17.43 1.53
N LEU A 199 4.42 -16.48 0.61
CA LEU A 199 4.27 -16.71 -0.82
C LEU A 199 5.22 -17.80 -1.31
N LEU A 200 4.68 -18.82 -1.98
CA LEU A 200 5.46 -19.91 -2.56
C LEU A 200 5.79 -19.59 -4.02
N GLN A 201 7.08 -19.62 -4.36
CA GLN A 201 7.54 -19.42 -5.74
C GLN A 201 7.30 -20.70 -6.56
N GLU A 202 6.74 -20.56 -7.77
CA GLU A 202 6.59 -21.70 -8.68
C GLU A 202 7.96 -22.21 -9.17
N GLU A 203 8.25 -23.49 -8.97
CA GLU A 203 9.54 -24.12 -9.31
C GLU A 203 9.83 -24.20 -10.83
N LYS A 204 8.85 -23.90 -11.69
CA LYS A 204 8.98 -24.00 -13.15
C LYS A 204 9.78 -22.82 -13.74
N GLN A 205 11.05 -22.70 -13.37
CA GLN A 205 11.99 -21.81 -14.08
C GLN A 205 12.59 -22.51 -15.30
N VAL A 206 12.15 -22.10 -16.49
CA VAL A 206 12.84 -22.40 -17.75
C VAL A 206 14.12 -21.56 -17.81
N ARG A 207 15.29 -22.20 -17.93
CA ARG A 207 16.59 -21.53 -18.02
C ARG A 207 16.62 -20.53 -19.18
N GLY A 208 17.08 -19.30 -18.93
CA GLY A 208 17.59 -18.41 -19.99
C GLY A 208 16.87 -17.07 -20.24
N LEU A 209 15.81 -16.71 -19.51
CA LEU A 209 15.26 -15.33 -19.54
C LEU A 209 15.10 -14.76 -18.12
N PRO A 210 15.30 -13.44 -17.93
CA PRO A 210 14.87 -12.73 -16.72
C PRO A 210 13.34 -12.60 -16.76
N ARG A 211 12.63 -13.71 -16.52
CA ARG A 211 11.17 -13.70 -16.39
C ARG A 211 10.82 -13.40 -14.94
N MET A 212 9.84 -12.53 -14.77
CA MET A 212 9.23 -12.18 -13.49
C MET A 212 8.99 -13.43 -12.64
N ILE A 213 9.39 -13.39 -11.38
CA ILE A 213 9.09 -14.44 -10.39
C ILE A 213 7.57 -14.67 -10.43
N LYS A 214 7.15 -15.93 -10.43
CA LYS A 214 5.73 -16.29 -10.32
C LYS A 214 5.50 -16.95 -8.97
N PHE A 215 4.44 -16.55 -8.29
CA PHE A 215 3.99 -17.20 -7.07
C PHE A 215 2.76 -18.04 -7.36
N SER A 216 2.62 -19.15 -6.64
CA SER A 216 1.38 -19.92 -6.64
C SER A 216 0.23 -19.05 -6.11
N PRO A 217 -1.02 -19.32 -6.56
CA PRO A 217 -2.19 -18.68 -5.97
C PRO A 217 -2.19 -18.80 -4.45
N PHE A 218 -2.52 -17.71 -3.79
CA PHE A 218 -2.39 -17.54 -2.36
C PHE A 218 -3.58 -16.76 -1.83
N ILE A 219 -4.14 -17.21 -0.72
CA ILE A 219 -5.11 -16.47 0.07
C ILE A 219 -4.89 -16.78 1.54
N GLU A 220 -4.77 -15.74 2.36
CA GLU A 220 -4.55 -15.87 3.79
C GLU A 220 -5.29 -14.78 4.54
N THR A 221 -5.79 -15.11 5.72
CA THR A 221 -6.50 -14.17 6.59
C THR A 221 -5.77 -14.07 7.91
N VAL A 222 -5.30 -12.86 8.23
CA VAL A 222 -4.57 -12.60 9.47
C VAL A 222 -5.32 -11.60 10.33
N ASP A 223 -5.30 -11.82 11.64
CA ASP A 223 -5.84 -10.86 12.61
C ASP A 223 -4.80 -9.77 12.88
N VAL A 224 -5.16 -8.53 12.54
CA VAL A 224 -4.34 -7.36 12.84
C VAL A 224 -4.90 -6.67 14.08
N GLN A 225 -4.07 -6.52 15.11
CA GLN A 225 -4.42 -5.76 16.29
C GLN A 225 -4.38 -4.25 16.00
N TRP A 226 -5.49 -3.56 16.27
CA TRP A 226 -5.52 -2.11 16.28
C TRP A 226 -4.72 -1.59 17.48
N PRO A 227 -3.90 -0.55 17.29
CA PRO A 227 -3.36 0.15 18.44
C PRO A 227 -4.49 0.94 19.12
N SER A 228 -4.32 1.23 20.41
CA SER A 228 -5.33 1.85 21.27
C SER A 228 -5.96 3.12 20.70
N GLU A 229 -5.19 3.89 19.93
CA GLU A 229 -5.57 5.16 19.31
C GLU A 229 -6.32 5.01 17.98
N MET A 230 -6.40 3.79 17.42
CA MET A 230 -7.12 3.47 16.18
C MET A 230 -8.33 2.56 16.40
N GLY A 231 -8.46 1.96 17.59
CA GLY A 231 -9.53 1.03 17.94
C GLY A 231 -10.90 1.72 17.95
N LYS A 232 -11.90 1.08 17.35
CA LYS A 232 -13.32 1.47 17.43
C LYS A 232 -14.15 0.37 18.11
N GLY A 233 -13.67 -0.14 19.24
CA GLY A 233 -14.36 -1.12 20.08
C GLY A 233 -13.85 -2.57 19.98
N HIS A 234 -13.49 -3.06 18.79
CA HIS A 234 -12.78 -4.33 18.64
C HIS A 234 -11.28 -4.10 18.58
N ASP A 235 -10.52 -4.91 19.32
CA ASP A 235 -9.06 -4.82 19.36
C ASP A 235 -8.39 -5.40 18.11
N PHE A 236 -9.08 -6.27 17.37
CA PHE A 236 -8.57 -6.93 16.17
C PHE A 236 -9.45 -6.67 14.95
N VAL A 237 -8.82 -6.71 13.77
CA VAL A 237 -9.50 -6.73 12.47
C VAL A 237 -8.94 -7.87 11.62
N ALA A 238 -9.82 -8.68 11.05
CA ALA A 238 -9.42 -9.69 10.08
C ALA A 238 -9.01 -9.01 8.77
N VAL A 239 -7.82 -9.32 8.26
CA VAL A 239 -7.32 -8.85 6.98
C VAL A 239 -7.05 -10.03 6.08
N THR A 240 -7.86 -10.17 5.02
CA THR A 240 -7.65 -11.19 3.99
C THR A 240 -6.79 -10.61 2.88
N VAL A 241 -5.67 -11.26 2.57
CA VAL A 241 -4.76 -10.93 1.48
C VAL A 241 -4.76 -12.06 0.47
N SER A 242 -4.87 -11.72 -0.81
CA SER A 242 -4.88 -12.67 -1.93
C SER A 242 -3.87 -12.28 -3.01
N HIS A 243 -3.25 -13.28 -3.64
CA HIS A 243 -2.41 -13.12 -4.82
C HIS A 243 -2.70 -14.27 -5.82
N PRO A 244 -3.09 -13.99 -7.08
CA PRO A 244 -3.47 -12.69 -7.61
C PRO A 244 -4.71 -12.10 -6.91
N PRO A 245 -5.11 -10.85 -7.15
CA PRO A 245 -6.32 -10.30 -6.56
C PRO A 245 -7.57 -11.10 -6.95
N GLY A 246 -8.53 -11.23 -6.04
CA GLY A 246 -9.83 -11.87 -6.32
C GLY A 246 -9.89 -13.37 -6.07
N GLN A 247 -8.85 -13.97 -5.47
CA GLN A 247 -8.95 -15.34 -4.94
C GLN A 247 -10.02 -15.41 -3.84
N SER A 248 -10.72 -16.53 -3.79
CA SER A 248 -11.62 -16.91 -2.70
C SER A 248 -11.17 -18.25 -2.14
N TYR A 249 -11.37 -18.51 -0.85
CA TYR A 249 -11.24 -19.86 -0.32
C TYR A 249 -12.18 -20.77 -1.13
N GLU A 250 -11.62 -21.73 -1.85
CA GLU A 250 -12.43 -22.78 -2.46
C GLU A 250 -13.10 -23.54 -1.31
N GLN A 251 -14.43 -23.51 -1.27
CA GLN A 251 -15.16 -24.41 -0.41
C GLN A 251 -14.98 -25.79 -1.03
N ASN A 252 -14.04 -26.58 -0.52
CA ASN A 252 -13.87 -27.97 -0.92
C ASN A 252 -15.21 -28.68 -0.70
N ARG A 253 -15.96 -28.88 -1.79
CA ARG A 253 -17.16 -29.72 -1.85
C ARG A 253 -16.83 -31.21 -1.70
N GLU A 254 -15.57 -31.57 -1.50
CA GLU A 254 -15.12 -32.96 -1.35
C GLU A 254 -15.40 -33.52 0.06
N ASP A 255 -15.58 -32.66 1.08
CA ASP A 255 -15.95 -33.13 2.43
C ASP A 255 -17.47 -33.41 2.56
N ASP A 256 -18.32 -32.79 1.73
CA ASP A 256 -19.76 -33.08 1.68
C ASP A 256 -20.07 -34.37 0.90
N GLU A 257 -19.25 -34.77 -0.07
CA GLU A 257 -19.46 -36.04 -0.79
C GLU A 257 -19.05 -37.27 0.04
N LEU A 258 -18.12 -37.12 1.01
CA LEU A 258 -17.74 -38.22 1.90
C LEU A 258 -18.75 -38.45 3.05
N GLU A 259 -19.48 -37.41 3.50
CA GLU A 259 -20.58 -37.60 4.47
C GLU A 259 -21.84 -38.19 3.82
N ILE A 260 -22.12 -37.89 2.55
CA ILE A 260 -23.30 -38.45 1.85
C ILE A 260 -23.12 -39.96 1.57
N VAL A 261 -21.90 -40.42 1.28
CA VAL A 261 -21.63 -41.86 1.04
C VAL A 261 -21.61 -42.66 2.35
N SER A 262 -21.25 -42.05 3.49
CA SER A 262 -21.29 -42.72 4.80
C SER A 262 -22.69 -42.77 5.43
N GLY A 263 -23.66 -41.99 4.93
CA GLY A 263 -25.03 -41.94 5.45
C GLY A 263 -26.04 -42.88 4.79
N MET A 264 -25.66 -43.62 3.73
CA MET A 264 -26.55 -44.52 2.99
C MET A 264 -26.39 -46.01 3.34
N THR A 265 -25.75 -46.34 4.47
CA THR A 265 -25.72 -47.71 5.01
C THR A 265 -26.20 -47.74 6.46
N ALA A 266 -27.52 -47.62 6.65
CA ALA A 266 -28.24 -48.11 7.81
C ALA A 266 -29.70 -48.41 7.43
#